data_AF-A0A562PHU4-F1
#
_entry.id   AF-A0A562PHU4-F1
#
_cell.length_a   1.000
_cell.length_b   1.000
_cell.length_c   1.000
_cell.angle_alpha   90.00
_cell.angle_beta   90.00
_cell.angle_gamma   90.00
#
_symmetry.space_group_name_H-M   'P 1'
#
loop_
_entity.id
_entity.type
_entity.pdbx_description
1 polymer ?
#
loop_
_entity_poly.entity_id
_entity_poly.type
_entity_poly.pdbx_seq_one_letter_code
_entity_poly.pdbx_strand_id
1 'polypeptide(L)'
;MALLTVTEAARLSRRSRTSIYRDLEKGRLDKVFTADGSLKIDSAELVRAYGPLGSFGGGTQAASTSAARAGASAAATDDAIRAVLQQVGQPGVSLAATPVIVAPPVEQPGGDAVELAVLRERLAACEHRIALLERIAQLEKAARLAADASWRERMQAKDEVIATLSNALSSEKPWPAWHGRSDGVKRAIN
;
A
#
# COMPACT_ATOMS: atom_id res chain seq x y z
N MET A 1 -1.13 15.20 1.06
CA MET A 1 -2.49 14.78 1.44
C MET A 1 -2.64 13.30 1.13
N ALA A 2 -3.19 12.51 2.05
CA ALA A 2 -3.27 11.05 1.92
C ALA A 2 -4.68 10.60 1.51
N LEU A 3 -4.76 9.74 0.50
CA LEU A 3 -6.02 9.15 0.03
C LEU A 3 -6.32 7.86 0.80
N LEU A 4 -7.39 7.88 1.58
CA LEU A 4 -7.78 6.81 2.48
C LEU A 4 -8.98 6.04 1.94
N THR A 5 -9.01 4.74 2.18
CA THR A 5 -10.22 3.94 1.99
C THR A 5 -11.28 4.31 3.03
N VAL A 6 -12.54 3.96 2.78
CA VAL A 6 -13.64 4.18 3.73
C VAL A 6 -13.37 3.50 5.09
N THR A 7 -12.69 2.35 5.07
CA THR A 7 -12.38 1.59 6.29
C THR A 7 -11.29 2.27 7.13
N GLU A 8 -10.28 2.84 6.49
CA GLU A 8 -9.22 3.62 7.15
C GLU A 8 -9.77 4.95 7.66
N ALA A 9 -10.59 5.63 6.86
CA ALA A 9 -11.28 6.85 7.24
C ALA A 9 -12.15 6.66 8.49
N ALA A 10 -12.93 5.58 8.54
CA ALA A 10 -13.76 5.23 9.70
C ALA A 10 -12.92 5.01 10.97
N ARG A 11 -11.77 4.32 10.83
CA ARG A 11 -10.85 4.09 11.95
C ARG A 11 -10.23 5.39 12.46
N LEU A 12 -9.71 6.23 11.56
CA LEU A 12 -9.03 7.49 11.90
C LEU A 12 -9.97 8.53 12.51
N SER A 13 -11.22 8.58 12.03
CA SER A 13 -12.26 9.47 12.55
C SER A 13 -12.99 8.93 13.79
N ARG A 14 -12.69 7.68 14.22
CA ARG A 14 -13.43 6.95 15.27
C ARG A 14 -14.95 6.93 15.03
N ARG A 15 -15.35 6.74 13.77
CA ARG A 15 -16.75 6.63 13.35
C ARG A 15 -17.04 5.28 12.72
N SER A 16 -18.32 4.91 12.68
CA SER A 16 -18.74 3.73 11.94
C SER A 16 -18.62 3.97 10.43
N ARG A 17 -18.35 2.92 9.65
CA ARG A 17 -18.35 2.99 8.19
C ARG A 17 -19.69 3.51 7.64
N THR A 18 -20.80 3.13 8.28
CA THR A 18 -22.15 3.60 7.94
C THR A 18 -22.29 5.11 8.09
N SER A 19 -21.69 5.69 9.13
CA SER A 19 -21.66 7.15 9.33
C SER A 19 -20.85 7.84 8.23
N ILE A 20 -19.72 7.26 7.82
CA ILE A 20 -18.92 7.79 6.70
C ILE A 20 -19.71 7.77 5.40
N TYR A 21 -20.40 6.68 5.07
CA TYR A 21 -21.26 6.62 3.88
C TYR A 21 -22.40 7.63 3.91
N ARG A 22 -23.07 7.78 5.06
CA ARG A 22 -24.12 8.81 5.23
C ARG A 22 -23.59 10.22 5.03
N ASP A 23 -22.38 10.51 5.52
CA ASP A 23 -21.78 11.84 5.39
C ASP A 23 -21.28 12.09 3.96
N LEU A 24 -20.89 11.06 3.22
CA LEU A 24 -20.61 11.12 1.77
C LEU A 24 -21.89 11.32 0.93
N GLU A 25 -23.03 10.74 1.33
CA GLU A 25 -24.34 10.95 0.69
C GLU A 25 -24.88 12.36 0.93
N LYS A 26 -24.64 12.89 2.13
CA LYS A 26 -25.03 14.26 2.53
C LYS A 26 -24.10 15.35 1.99
N GLY A 27 -23.02 15.00 1.28
CA GLY A 27 -22.05 15.95 0.74
C GLY A 27 -21.17 16.62 1.79
N ARG A 28 -21.07 16.04 3.00
CA ARG A 28 -20.20 16.53 4.07
C ARG A 28 -18.74 16.10 3.87
N LEU A 29 -18.54 15.03 3.11
CA LEU A 29 -17.24 14.52 2.65
C LEU A 29 -17.27 14.42 1.13
N ASP A 30 -16.14 14.74 0.50
CA ASP A 30 -15.98 14.57 -0.94
C ASP A 30 -15.56 13.15 -1.31
N LYS A 31 -16.11 12.66 -2.43
CA LYS A 31 -15.79 11.36 -3.02
C LYS A 31 -14.67 11.54 -4.03
N VAL A 32 -13.51 10.95 -3.78
CA VAL A 32 -12.40 10.92 -4.74
C VAL A 32 -12.34 9.52 -5.34
N PHE A 33 -12.41 9.43 -6.67
CA PHE A 33 -12.22 8.16 -7.36
C PHE A 33 -10.78 8.06 -7.88
N THR A 34 -10.11 6.96 -7.56
CA THR A 34 -8.79 6.65 -8.12
C THR A 34 -8.96 6.19 -9.57
N ALA A 35 -7.87 6.19 -10.36
CA ALA A 35 -7.86 5.65 -11.73
C ALA A 35 -8.40 4.20 -11.81
N ASP A 36 -8.28 3.43 -10.73
CA ASP A 36 -8.81 2.06 -10.61
C ASP A 36 -10.34 2.00 -10.31
N GLY A 37 -11.02 3.15 -10.22
CA GLY A 37 -12.44 3.25 -9.86
C GLY A 37 -12.74 3.05 -8.38
N SER A 38 -11.72 2.90 -7.52
CA SER A 38 -11.90 2.74 -6.08
C SER A 38 -12.22 4.09 -5.39
N LEU A 39 -13.21 4.07 -4.51
CA LEU A 39 -13.59 5.22 -3.70
C LEU A 39 -12.56 5.46 -2.60
N LYS A 40 -12.01 6.68 -2.60
CA LYS A 40 -11.09 7.21 -1.61
C LYS A 40 -11.64 8.52 -1.03
N ILE A 41 -11.17 8.84 0.17
CA ILE A 41 -11.50 10.05 0.90
C ILE A 41 -10.17 10.71 1.29
N ASP A 42 -10.06 12.02 1.09
CA ASP A 42 -8.85 12.74 1.49
C ASP A 42 -8.79 12.87 3.03
N SER A 43 -7.61 12.60 3.60
CA SER A 43 -7.24 12.94 4.96
C SER A 43 -7.58 14.40 5.38
N ALA A 44 -7.46 15.37 4.48
CA ALA A 44 -7.74 16.77 4.77
C ALA A 44 -9.24 17.05 4.90
N GLU A 45 -10.05 16.42 4.05
CA GLU A 45 -11.50 16.44 4.11
C GLU A 45 -12.01 15.82 5.41
N LEU A 46 -11.38 14.74 5.86
CA LEU A 46 -11.68 14.11 7.14
C LEU A 46 -11.36 15.02 8.33
N VAL A 47 -10.23 15.73 8.31
CA VAL A 47 -9.88 16.71 9.34
C VAL A 47 -10.87 17.88 9.34
N ARG A 48 -11.29 18.35 8.16
CA ARG A 48 -12.29 19.42 8.02
C ARG A 48 -13.65 19.02 8.60
N ALA A 49 -14.11 17.81 8.28
CA ALA A 49 -15.43 17.35 8.69
C ALA A 49 -15.51 16.89 10.15
N TYR A 50 -14.44 16.28 10.67
CA TYR A 50 -14.46 15.61 11.98
C TYR A 50 -13.45 16.15 12.99
N GLY A 51 -12.57 17.06 12.58
CA GLY A 51 -11.51 17.59 13.44
C GLY A 51 -10.27 16.69 13.48
N PRO A 52 -9.38 16.89 14.48
CA PRO A 52 -8.10 16.18 14.58
C PRO A 52 -8.29 14.66 14.56
N LEU A 53 -7.63 13.99 13.62
CA LEU A 53 -7.70 12.54 13.48
C LEU A 53 -6.86 11.86 14.56
N GLY A 54 -7.32 10.70 15.03
CA GLY A 54 -6.59 9.95 16.05
C GLY A 54 -5.20 9.54 15.56
N SER A 55 -4.16 9.84 16.35
CA SER A 55 -2.81 9.36 16.09
C SER A 55 -2.83 7.83 16.10
N PHE A 56 -2.33 7.21 15.03
CA PHE A 56 -2.12 5.77 14.96
C PHE A 56 -0.92 5.42 15.86
N GLY A 57 -1.16 5.36 17.17
CA GLY A 57 -0.25 4.76 18.15
C GLY A 57 -0.59 3.29 18.30
N GLY A 58 0.33 2.41 17.90
CA GLY A 58 0.18 0.96 17.97
C GLY A 58 -0.20 0.46 19.37
N GLY A 59 -1.14 -0.49 19.41
CA GLY A 59 -1.60 -1.17 20.62
C GLY A 59 -2.07 -2.58 20.27
N THR A 60 -1.59 -3.54 21.05
CA THR A 60 -1.42 -4.97 20.81
C THR A 60 -2.63 -5.88 21.03
N GLN A 61 -2.62 -7.00 20.29
CA GLN A 61 -3.09 -8.37 20.62
C GLN A 61 -4.58 -8.64 20.95
N ALA A 62 -5.25 -9.36 20.04
CA ALA A 62 -6.06 -10.56 20.36
C ALA A 62 -6.51 -11.27 19.06
N ALA A 63 -5.76 -12.29 18.63
CA ALA A 63 -6.27 -13.50 17.96
C ALA A 63 -5.08 -14.36 17.50
N SER A 64 -4.65 -15.25 18.41
CA SER A 64 -3.73 -16.34 18.13
C SER A 64 -4.43 -17.36 17.24
N THR A 65 -4.01 -17.48 15.97
CA THR A 65 -3.80 -18.77 15.28
C THR A 65 -3.06 -18.55 13.96
N SER A 66 -2.16 -19.50 13.66
CA SER A 66 -1.36 -19.70 12.45
C SER A 66 -0.05 -18.89 12.32
N ALA A 67 0.98 -19.45 12.95
CA ALA A 67 2.38 -19.27 12.57
C ALA A 67 2.63 -19.69 11.11
N ALA A 68 3.28 -18.82 10.34
CA ALA A 68 4.35 -19.12 9.36
C ALA A 68 4.45 -18.00 8.32
N ARG A 69 5.27 -16.98 8.63
CA ARG A 69 6.15 -16.22 7.71
C ARG A 69 6.82 -15.14 8.53
N ALA A 70 8.03 -15.44 9.01
CA ALA A 70 8.91 -14.46 9.61
C ALA A 70 9.36 -13.48 8.52
N GLY A 71 8.58 -12.41 8.31
CA GLY A 71 9.05 -11.17 7.71
C GLY A 71 9.58 -10.29 8.83
N ALA A 72 10.71 -9.61 8.59
CA ALA A 72 11.31 -8.67 9.52
C ALA A 72 10.23 -7.75 10.13
N SER A 73 10.08 -7.81 11.45
CA SER A 73 9.16 -6.96 12.19
C SER A 73 9.45 -5.49 11.85
N ALA A 74 8.42 -4.67 11.67
CA ALA A 74 8.57 -3.23 11.43
C ALA A 74 9.46 -2.57 12.50
N ALA A 75 9.47 -3.09 13.74
CA ALA A 75 10.37 -2.65 14.80
C ALA A 75 11.85 -3.00 14.52
N ALA A 76 12.12 -4.16 13.92
CA ALA A 76 13.48 -4.54 13.51
C ALA A 76 13.98 -3.69 12.33
N THR A 77 13.08 -3.28 11.44
CA THR A 77 13.38 -2.33 10.36
C THR A 77 13.65 -0.93 10.91
N ASP A 78 12.85 -0.46 11.88
CA ASP A 78 13.08 0.82 12.56
C ASP A 78 14.36 0.83 13.40
N ASP A 79 14.69 -0.26 14.09
CA ASP A 79 15.94 -0.39 14.83
C ASP A 79 17.16 -0.45 13.89
N ALA A 80 17.03 -1.10 12.73
CA ALA A 80 18.07 -1.10 11.69
C ALA A 80 18.26 0.30 11.08
N ILE A 81 17.17 1.03 10.81
CA ILE A 81 17.22 2.41 10.34
C ILE A 81 17.89 3.30 11.39
N ARG A 82 17.57 3.13 12.68
CA ARG A 82 18.19 3.89 13.78
C ARG A 82 19.69 3.60 13.90
N ALA A 83 20.11 2.35 13.74
CA ALA A 83 21.52 1.96 13.78
C ALA A 83 22.33 2.57 12.61
N VAL A 84 21.78 2.54 11.40
CA VAL A 84 22.44 3.14 10.22
C VAL A 84 22.60 4.64 10.36
N LEU A 85 21.58 5.33 10.90
CA LEU A 85 21.66 6.78 11.14
C LEU A 85 22.71 7.16 12.20
N GLN A 86 22.95 6.31 13.20
CA GLN A 86 24.03 6.51 14.19
C GLN A 86 25.41 6.32 13.58
N GLN A 87 25.55 5.45 12.58
CA GLN A 87 26.82 5.15 11.93
C GLN A 87 27.25 6.23 10.94
N VAL A 88 26.30 6.95 10.34
CA VAL A 88 26.55 8.09 9.45
C VAL A 88 26.85 9.39 10.23
N GLY A 89 26.49 9.45 11.52
CA GLY A 89 26.61 10.63 12.38
C GLY A 89 27.89 10.76 13.21
N GLN A 90 28.91 9.91 13.03
CA GLN A 90 30.18 9.98 13.77
C GLN A 90 31.25 10.72 12.94
N PRO A 91 31.47 12.04 13.13
CA PRO A 91 32.72 12.68 12.71
C PRO A 91 33.84 12.20 13.64
N GLY A 92 34.81 11.50 13.06
CA GLY A 92 35.98 11.01 13.79
C GLY A 92 36.77 12.13 14.46
N VAL A 93 36.98 11.99 15.78
CA VAL A 93 37.97 12.74 16.58
C VAL A 93 38.36 11.82 17.76
N SER A 94 39.57 11.75 18.31
CA SER A 94 40.97 11.87 17.88
C SER A 94 41.81 11.57 19.14
N LEU A 95 43.01 11.00 18.96
CA LEU A 95 44.22 11.06 19.81
C LEU A 95 44.25 10.40 21.21
N ALA A 96 45.03 9.31 21.31
CA ALA A 96 45.87 9.01 22.48
C ALA A 96 47.31 8.65 22.03
N ALA A 97 48.23 9.59 22.30
CA ALA A 97 49.68 9.50 22.62
C ALA A 97 50.62 8.45 21.97
N THR A 98 51.52 8.94 21.07
CA THR A 98 53.00 8.75 20.89
C THR A 98 53.71 7.38 21.09
N PRO A 99 54.86 7.07 20.41
CA PRO A 99 55.89 7.99 19.91
C PRO A 99 56.45 7.75 18.49
N VAL A 100 57.27 8.71 18.10
CA VAL A 100 58.04 8.91 16.86
C VAL A 100 58.84 7.69 16.43
N ILE A 101 58.58 7.19 15.21
CA ILE A 101 59.54 6.42 14.41
C ILE A 101 59.56 7.05 13.01
N VAL A 102 60.74 7.50 12.61
CA VAL A 102 61.03 8.04 11.28
C VAL A 102 60.87 6.91 10.26
N ALA A 103 59.91 7.05 9.33
CA ALA A 103 59.70 6.16 8.19
C ALA A 103 59.13 6.99 7.01
N PRO A 104 59.32 6.55 5.75
CA PRO A 104 59.48 7.38 4.54
C PRO A 104 58.20 8.14 4.16
N PRO A 105 58.23 9.12 3.23
CA PRO A 105 57.05 9.92 2.91
C PRO A 105 55.97 9.01 2.37
N VAL A 106 54.97 8.73 3.22
CA VAL A 106 53.70 8.17 2.79
C VAL A 106 53.06 9.26 1.97
N GLU A 107 53.05 9.09 0.64
CA GLU A 107 52.25 9.91 -0.25
C GLU A 107 50.80 9.85 0.24
N GLN A 108 50.38 10.89 0.94
CA GLN A 108 48.98 11.09 1.27
C GLN A 108 48.23 11.17 -0.06
N PRO A 109 47.12 10.45 -0.25
CA PRO A 109 46.32 10.62 -1.46
C PRO A 109 45.95 12.11 -1.54
N GLY A 110 46.39 12.79 -2.60
CA GLY A 110 46.11 14.20 -2.80
C GLY A 110 44.60 14.47 -2.69
N GLY A 111 44.22 15.69 -2.28
CA GLY A 111 42.81 16.07 -2.09
C GLY A 111 41.90 15.69 -3.25
N ASP A 112 42.43 15.76 -4.47
CA ASP A 112 41.76 15.35 -5.72
C ASP A 112 41.35 13.87 -5.73
N ALA A 113 42.16 12.97 -5.17
CA ALA A 113 41.84 11.54 -5.10
C ALA A 113 40.69 11.25 -4.12
N VAL A 114 40.62 12.00 -3.01
CA VAL A 114 39.52 11.92 -2.06
C VAL A 114 38.25 12.50 -2.66
N GLU A 115 38.34 13.63 -3.35
CA GLU A 115 37.21 14.25 -4.05
C GLU A 115 36.64 13.34 -5.14
N LEU A 116 37.50 12.70 -5.94
CA LEU A 116 37.09 11.69 -6.93
C LEU A 116 36.40 10.48 -6.29
N ALA A 117 36.84 10.03 -5.11
CA ALA A 117 36.18 8.94 -4.40
C ALA A 117 34.75 9.33 -3.96
N VAL A 118 34.59 10.54 -3.41
CA VAL A 118 33.28 11.08 -3.02
C VAL A 118 32.35 11.24 -4.23
N LEU A 119 32.87 11.73 -5.36
CA LEU A 119 32.08 11.88 -6.58
C LEU A 119 31.64 10.53 -7.15
N ARG A 120 32.50 9.50 -7.10
CA ARG A 120 32.15 8.14 -7.51
C ARG A 120 31.06 7.54 -6.63
N GLU A 121 31.15 7.75 -5.32
CA GLU A 121 30.10 7.28 -4.39
C GLU A 121 28.77 7.97 -4.65
N ARG A 122 28.78 9.30 -4.87
CA ARG A 122 27.57 10.05 -5.24
C ARG A 122 26.98 9.59 -6.57
N LEU A 123 27.83 9.31 -7.57
CA LEU A 123 27.41 8.76 -8.85
C LEU A 123 26.75 7.39 -8.68
N ALA A 124 27.38 6.48 -7.94
CA ALA A 124 26.81 5.16 -7.64
C ALA A 124 25.46 5.25 -6.90
N ALA A 125 25.31 6.20 -5.97
CA ALA A 125 24.05 6.45 -5.27
C ALA A 125 22.96 6.97 -6.24
N CYS A 126 23.33 7.86 -7.16
CA CYS A 126 22.41 8.34 -8.21
C CYS A 126 22.00 7.21 -9.16
N GLU A 127 22.93 6.38 -9.61
CA GLU A 127 22.65 5.21 -10.47
C GLU A 127 21.72 4.23 -9.79
N HIS A 128 21.95 3.93 -8.50
CA HIS A 128 21.08 3.07 -7.72
C HIS A 128 19.65 3.65 -7.61
N ARG A 129 19.54 4.97 -7.37
CA ARG A 129 18.24 5.66 -7.34
C ARG A 129 17.52 5.59 -8.68
N ILE A 130 18.24 5.78 -9.79
CA ILE A 130 17.66 5.66 -11.15
C ILE A 130 17.13 4.24 -11.37
N ALA A 131 17.92 3.21 -11.04
CA ALA A 131 17.51 1.82 -11.18
C ALA A 131 16.24 1.49 -10.36
N LEU A 132 16.13 2.03 -9.14
CA LEU A 132 14.92 1.87 -8.31
C LEU A 132 13.70 2.55 -8.95
N LEU A 133 13.85 3.76 -9.47
CA LEU A 133 12.76 4.48 -10.12
C LEU A 133 12.30 3.76 -11.40
N GLU A 134 13.22 3.24 -12.20
CA GLU A 134 12.90 2.42 -13.37
C GLU A 134 12.13 1.15 -12.98
N ARG A 135 12.56 0.48 -11.89
CA ARG A 135 11.85 -0.70 -11.38
C ARG A 135 10.43 -0.35 -10.93
N ILE A 136 10.23 0.78 -10.26
CA ILE A 136 8.91 1.26 -9.85
C ILE A 136 8.04 1.53 -11.09
N ALA A 137 8.57 2.25 -12.08
CA ALA A 137 7.83 2.54 -13.31
C ALA A 137 7.42 1.26 -14.07
N GLN A 138 8.29 0.25 -14.10
CA GLN A 138 7.96 -1.07 -14.66
C GLN A 138 6.82 -1.76 -13.92
N LEU A 139 6.85 -1.74 -12.58
CA LEU A 139 5.80 -2.32 -11.74
C LEU A 139 4.46 -1.60 -11.93
N GLU A 140 4.47 -0.27 -12.03
CA GLU A 140 3.26 0.51 -12.32
C GLU A 140 2.68 0.17 -13.70
N LYS A 141 3.53 0.06 -14.72
CA LYS A 141 3.10 -0.36 -16.07
C LYS A 141 2.48 -1.75 -16.04
N ALA A 142 3.12 -2.69 -15.35
CA ALA A 142 2.60 -4.06 -15.21
C ALA A 142 1.25 -4.09 -14.49
N ALA A 143 1.10 -3.30 -13.41
CA ALA A 143 -0.16 -3.20 -12.68
C ALA A 143 -1.31 -2.67 -13.55
N ARG A 144 -1.06 -1.63 -14.37
CA ARG A 144 -2.07 -1.09 -15.31
C ARG A 144 -2.50 -2.14 -16.34
N LEU A 145 -1.53 -2.86 -16.93
CA LEU A 145 -1.84 -3.92 -17.91
C LEU A 145 -2.64 -5.07 -17.29
N ALA A 146 -2.34 -5.45 -16.05
CA ALA A 146 -3.10 -6.47 -15.32
C ALA A 146 -4.53 -6.01 -15.00
N ALA A 147 -4.69 -4.74 -14.60
CA ALA A 147 -6.02 -4.15 -14.37
C ALA A 147 -6.86 -4.16 -15.66
N ASP A 148 -6.29 -3.73 -16.79
CA ASP A 148 -6.97 -3.74 -18.08
C ASP A 148 -7.36 -5.16 -18.51
N ALA A 149 -6.46 -6.15 -18.33
CA ALA A 149 -6.76 -7.55 -18.62
C ALA A 149 -7.94 -8.06 -17.79
N SER A 150 -7.93 -7.82 -16.48
CA SER A 150 -9.03 -8.21 -15.58
C SER A 150 -10.36 -7.55 -15.94
N TRP A 151 -10.33 -6.33 -16.50
CA TRP A 151 -11.52 -5.64 -16.95
C TRP A 151 -12.05 -6.27 -18.23
N ARG A 152 -11.18 -6.56 -19.20
CA ARG A 152 -11.56 -7.26 -20.44
C ARG A 152 -12.16 -8.63 -20.17
N GLU A 153 -11.57 -9.43 -19.29
CA GLU A 153 -12.12 -10.72 -18.88
C GLU A 153 -13.52 -10.58 -18.27
N ARG A 154 -13.73 -9.58 -17.40
CA ARG A 154 -15.06 -9.30 -16.82
C ARG A 154 -16.08 -8.88 -17.88
N MET A 155 -15.67 -8.13 -18.90
CA MET A 155 -16.56 -7.74 -19.99
C MET A 155 -16.91 -8.95 -20.87
N GLN A 156 -15.92 -9.78 -21.23
CA GLN A 156 -16.15 -11.01 -21.98
C GLN A 156 -17.11 -11.96 -21.25
N ALA A 157 -16.91 -12.18 -19.95
CA ALA A 157 -17.82 -13.00 -19.15
C ALA A 157 -19.26 -12.45 -19.13
N LYS A 158 -19.43 -11.11 -19.12
CA LYS A 158 -20.76 -10.50 -19.22
C LYS A 158 -21.36 -10.68 -20.61
N ASP A 159 -20.58 -10.51 -21.66
CA ASP A 159 -21.03 -10.69 -23.04
C ASP A 159 -21.46 -12.15 -23.30
N GLU A 160 -20.74 -13.13 -22.74
CA GLU A 160 -21.11 -14.55 -22.77
C GLU A 160 -22.46 -14.80 -22.06
N VAL A 161 -22.68 -14.21 -20.89
CA VAL A 161 -23.97 -14.29 -20.19
C VAL A 161 -25.09 -13.66 -21.02
N ILE A 162 -24.85 -12.49 -21.63
CA ILE A 162 -25.83 -11.83 -22.50
C ILE A 162 -26.14 -12.72 -23.72
N ALA A 163 -25.12 -13.31 -24.35
CA ALA A 163 -25.30 -14.18 -25.50
C ALA A 163 -26.11 -15.44 -25.15
N THR A 164 -25.80 -16.08 -24.02
CA THR A 164 -26.54 -17.26 -23.55
C THR A 164 -27.99 -16.94 -23.21
N LEU A 165 -28.25 -15.83 -22.52
CA LEU A 165 -29.62 -15.38 -22.23
C LEU A 165 -30.38 -14.99 -23.50
N SER A 166 -29.73 -14.32 -24.44
CA SER A 166 -30.33 -13.92 -25.73
C SER A 166 -30.71 -15.14 -26.57
N ASN A 167 -29.85 -16.16 -26.57
CA ASN A 167 -30.13 -17.43 -27.24
C ASN A 167 -31.28 -18.20 -26.54
N ALA A 168 -31.30 -18.23 -25.21
CA ALA A 168 -32.39 -18.84 -24.45
C ALA A 168 -33.74 -18.14 -24.70
N LEU A 169 -33.75 -16.81 -24.75
CA LEU A 169 -34.92 -16.00 -25.10
C LEU A 169 -35.40 -16.26 -26.53
N SER A 170 -34.48 -16.53 -27.44
CA SER A 170 -34.78 -16.79 -28.85
C SER A 170 -35.21 -18.24 -29.10
N SER A 171 -34.91 -19.15 -28.18
CA SER A 171 -35.39 -20.53 -28.23
C SER A 171 -36.85 -20.59 -27.76
N GLU A 172 -37.72 -21.32 -28.46
CA GLU A 172 -39.13 -21.55 -28.05
C GLU A 172 -39.28 -22.39 -26.77
N LYS A 173 -38.18 -22.67 -26.08
CA LYS A 173 -38.17 -23.52 -24.89
C LYS A 173 -38.82 -22.74 -23.74
N PRO A 174 -39.90 -23.26 -23.14
CA PRO A 174 -40.56 -22.56 -22.04
C PRO A 174 -39.55 -22.37 -20.91
N TRP A 175 -39.50 -21.15 -20.38
CA TRP A 175 -38.68 -20.80 -19.23
C TRP A 175 -38.89 -21.82 -18.12
N PRO A 176 -37.83 -22.24 -17.39
CA PRO A 176 -38.00 -23.09 -16.23
C PRO A 176 -38.95 -22.38 -15.27
N ALA A 177 -40.12 -22.98 -15.04
CA ALA A 177 -41.05 -22.48 -14.06
C ALA A 177 -40.33 -22.48 -12.71
N TRP A 178 -40.07 -21.29 -12.17
CA TRP A 178 -39.62 -21.12 -10.79
C TRP A 178 -40.78 -21.52 -9.87
N HIS A 179 -41.08 -22.81 -9.80
CA HIS A 179 -41.95 -23.33 -8.77
C HIS A 179 -41.18 -23.17 -7.47
N GLY A 180 -41.51 -22.11 -6.73
CA GLY A 180 -41.19 -22.01 -5.32
C GLY A 180 -41.62 -23.31 -4.69
N ARG A 181 -40.65 -24.10 -4.24
CA ARG A 181 -40.85 -25.36 -3.54
C ARG A 181 -41.52 -25.03 -2.21
N SER A 182 -42.83 -24.82 -2.23
CA SER A 182 -43.69 -24.87 -1.06
C SER A 182 -43.85 -26.34 -0.67
N ASP A 183 -42.75 -26.93 -0.19
CA ASP A 183 -42.83 -28.16 0.58
C ASP A 183 -43.64 -27.82 1.83
N GLY A 184 -44.93 -28.12 1.75
CA GLY A 184 -45.94 -27.89 2.78
C GLY A 184 -45.72 -28.73 4.01
N VAL A 185 -44.64 -28.48 4.74
CA VAL A 185 -44.49 -28.95 6.12
C VAL A 185 -45.15 -27.92 7.04
N LYS A 186 -46.48 -28.03 7.16
CA LYS A 186 -47.20 -27.46 8.29
C LYS A 186 -46.67 -28.14 9.56
N ARG A 187 -45.67 -27.55 10.22
CA ARG A 187 -45.37 -27.90 11.61
C ARG A 187 -46.54 -27.40 12.44
N ALA A 188 -47.46 -28.31 12.76
CA ALA A 188 -48.43 -28.08 13.81
C ALA A 188 -47.65 -27.83 15.12
N ILE A 189 -47.82 -26.65 15.68
CA ILE A 189 -47.47 -26.35 17.06
C ILE A 189 -48.68 -26.79 17.87
N ASN A 190 -48.54 -27.92 18.57
CA ASN A 190 -49.24 -28.26 19.81
C ASN A 190 -48.45 -29.37 20.50
#